data_AF-A0A5F8G9R8-F1
#
_entry.id   AF-A0A5F8G9R8-F1
#
_cell.length_a   1.000
_cell.length_b   1.000
_cell.length_c   1.000
_cell.angle_alpha   90.00
_cell.angle_beta   90.00
_cell.angle_gamma   90.00
#
_symmetry.space_group_name_H-M   'P 1'
#
loop_
_entity.id
_entity.type
_entity.pdbx_description
1 polymer ?
#
loop_
_entity_poly.entity_id
_entity_poly.type
_entity_poly.pdbx_seq_one_letter_code
_entity_poly.pdbx_strand_id
1 'polypeptide(L)'
;LGVNTVYWAINLYFPKVSMSGNYDLKVLSELGITDVFGNNADLSGITEETKLKLSQAVHKAVLNIDEKGTEASGATAVEAIPMSIPPVIEFNRPFLLFIFERKTWGTLFAGKVMNPNGN
;
A
#
# COMPACT_ATOMS: atom_id res chain seq x y z
N LEU A 1 13.91 25.24 3.50
CA LEU A 1 14.62 24.32 4.42
C LEU A 1 15.01 23.09 3.63
N GLY A 2 16.25 23.06 3.11
CA GLY A 2 16.75 21.93 2.34
C GLY A 2 17.03 20.78 3.30
N VAL A 3 16.31 19.67 3.15
CA VAL A 3 16.64 18.44 3.86
C VAL A 3 17.98 17.99 3.27
N ASN A 4 19.05 18.03 4.07
CA ASN A 4 20.32 17.40 3.69
C ASN A 4 20.07 15.89 3.67
N THR A 5 19.72 15.35 2.51
CA THR A 5 19.58 13.92 2.32
C THR A 5 20.97 13.32 2.18
N VAL A 6 21.41 12.60 3.21
CA VAL A 6 22.63 11.78 3.15
C VAL A 6 22.23 10.44 2.53
N TYR A 7 22.83 10.10 1.39
CA TYR A 7 22.69 8.79 0.77
C TYR A 7 23.84 7.89 1.23
N TRP A 8 23.52 6.65 1.60
CA TRP A 8 24.49 5.59 1.89
C TRP A 8 24.37 4.51 0.80
N ALA A 9 25.49 3.85 0.48
CA ALA A 9 25.49 2.71 -0.44
C ALA A 9 24.99 1.46 0.30
N ILE A 10 24.12 0.67 -0.33
CA ILE A 10 23.72 -0.69 0.10
C ILE A 10 23.65 -1.66 -1.06
N ASN A 11 23.72 -2.94 -0.72
CA ASN A 11 23.21 -4.01 -1.56
C ASN A 11 21.78 -4.36 -1.11
N LEU A 12 20.78 -3.96 -1.90
CA LEU A 12 19.36 -4.20 -1.60
C LEU A 12 18.83 -5.41 -2.37
N TYR A 13 18.21 -6.34 -1.67
CA TYR A 13 17.43 -7.42 -2.26
C TYR A 13 15.97 -7.28 -1.84
N PHE A 14 15.11 -6.99 -2.82
CA PHE A 14 13.69 -6.80 -2.63
C PHE A 14 12.91 -7.79 -3.52
N PRO A 15 11.94 -8.55 -2.98
CA PRO A 15 11.23 -9.56 -3.75
C PRO A 15 10.29 -8.92 -4.76
N LYS A 16 10.02 -9.65 -5.85
CA LYS A 16 8.82 -9.39 -6.66
C LYS A 16 7.62 -9.74 -5.80
N VAL A 17 6.62 -8.87 -5.80
CA VAL A 17 5.40 -9.06 -4.99
C VAL A 17 4.21 -9.03 -5.93
N SER A 18 3.38 -10.06 -5.90
CA SER A 18 2.04 -10.02 -6.46
C SER A 18 1.06 -10.36 -5.35
N MET A 19 0.21 -9.42 -4.99
CA MET A 19 -0.78 -9.62 -3.94
C MET A 19 -2.11 -9.01 -4.32
N SER A 20 -3.19 -9.61 -3.81
CA SER A 20 -4.52 -9.06 -3.94
C SER A 20 -5.29 -9.19 -2.64
N GLY A 21 -6.21 -8.26 -2.42
CA GLY A 21 -7.15 -8.27 -1.32
C GLY A 21 -8.56 -8.15 -1.89
N ASN A 22 -9.50 -8.87 -1.30
CA ASN A 22 -10.92 -8.76 -1.60
C ASN A 22 -11.69 -8.81 -0.28
N TYR A 23 -12.30 -7.70 0.10
CA TYR A 23 -12.94 -7.54 1.40
C TYR A 23 -14.39 -7.12 1.23
N ASP A 24 -15.29 -7.78 1.94
CA ASP A 24 -16.61 -7.24 2.21
C ASP A 24 -16.47 -6.11 3.23
N LEU A 25 -16.83 -4.90 2.82
CA LEU A 25 -16.73 -3.70 3.63
C LEU A 25 -17.76 -3.66 4.77
N LYS A 26 -18.63 -4.67 4.91
CA LYS A 26 -19.39 -4.87 6.14
C LYS A 26 -18.50 -5.01 7.38
N VAL A 27 -17.24 -5.41 7.24
CA VAL A 27 -16.24 -5.40 8.32
C VAL A 27 -16.07 -4.02 8.97
N LEU A 28 -16.39 -2.93 8.25
CA LEU A 28 -16.40 -1.58 8.83
C LEU A 28 -17.42 -1.41 9.97
N SER A 29 -18.40 -2.31 10.07
CA SER A 29 -19.32 -2.38 11.22
C SER A 29 -18.58 -2.67 12.52
N GLU A 30 -17.50 -3.47 12.48
CA GLU A 30 -16.63 -3.73 13.63
C GLU A 30 -15.83 -2.48 14.04
N LEU A 31 -15.71 -1.51 13.13
CA LEU A 31 -15.10 -0.20 13.36
C LEU A 31 -16.13 0.89 13.67
N GLY A 32 -17.41 0.54 13.86
CA GLY A 32 -18.49 1.46 14.23
C GLY A 32 -19.29 2.04 13.07
N ILE A 33 -19.00 1.69 11.81
CA ILE A 33 -19.82 2.10 10.66
C ILE A 33 -20.93 1.07 10.46
N THR A 34 -22.01 1.19 11.22
CA THR A 34 -23.10 0.19 11.26
C THR A 34 -24.36 0.64 10.53
N ASP A 35 -24.76 1.91 10.71
CA ASP A 35 -26.11 2.36 10.37
C ASP A 35 -26.42 2.23 8.89
N VAL A 36 -25.46 2.56 8.03
CA VAL A 36 -25.56 2.49 6.57
C VAL A 36 -25.89 1.08 6.04
N PHE A 37 -25.50 0.04 6.77
CA PHE A 37 -25.78 -1.37 6.43
C PHE A 37 -27.07 -1.88 7.08
N GLY A 38 -27.61 -1.17 8.07
CA GLY A 38 -28.79 -1.54 8.85
C GLY A 38 -30.11 -1.09 8.24
N ASN A 39 -31.24 -1.50 8.84
CA ASN A 39 -32.57 -1.04 8.44
C ASN A 39 -32.88 0.40 8.88
N ASN A 40 -32.07 0.95 9.79
CA ASN A 40 -32.17 2.32 10.28
C ASN A 40 -31.29 3.29 9.46
N ALA A 41 -30.73 2.85 8.33
CA ALA A 41 -29.92 3.70 7.46
C ALA A 41 -30.74 4.93 7.02
N ASP A 42 -30.19 6.11 7.24
CA ASP A 42 -30.70 7.34 6.64
C ASP A 42 -29.90 7.65 5.38
N LEU A 43 -30.52 7.38 4.24
CA LEU A 43 -29.98 7.64 2.90
C LEU A 43 -30.91 8.59 2.12
N SER A 44 -31.64 9.46 2.83
CA SER A 44 -32.54 10.47 2.26
C SER A 44 -31.85 11.39 1.24
N GLY A 45 -30.55 11.64 1.42
CA GLY A 45 -29.72 12.39 0.46
C GLY A 45 -29.55 11.72 -0.92
N ILE A 46 -29.90 10.43 -1.05
CA ILE A 46 -29.96 9.71 -2.34
C ILE A 46 -31.40 9.73 -2.88
N THR A 47 -32.39 9.43 -2.04
CA THR A 47 -33.82 9.49 -2.38
C THR A 47 -34.69 9.61 -1.14
N GLU A 48 -35.77 10.39 -1.23
CA GLU A 48 -36.78 10.52 -0.17
C GLU A 48 -37.97 9.57 -0.36
N GLU A 49 -38.12 8.98 -1.55
CA GLU A 49 -39.32 8.20 -1.92
C GLU A 49 -39.33 6.80 -1.31
N THR A 50 -38.16 6.23 -1.06
CA THR A 50 -38.02 4.85 -0.58
C THR A 50 -36.92 4.73 0.48
N LYS A 51 -37.13 3.85 1.45
CA LYS A 51 -36.10 3.53 2.44
C LYS A 51 -35.02 2.68 1.79
N LEU A 52 -33.79 3.20 1.77
CA LEU A 52 -32.61 2.50 1.26
C LEU A 52 -31.70 2.03 2.39
N LYS A 53 -30.89 1.02 2.08
CA LYS A 53 -29.72 0.63 2.87
C LYS A 53 -28.63 0.10 1.95
N LEU A 54 -27.39 0.13 2.41
CA LEU A 54 -26.27 -0.46 1.69
C LEU A 54 -26.26 -1.98 1.92
N SER A 55 -26.72 -2.74 0.92
CA SER A 55 -26.84 -4.19 1.02
C SER A 55 -25.47 -4.90 0.95
N GLN A 56 -24.57 -4.39 0.13
CA GLN A 56 -23.23 -4.93 -0.12
C GLN A 56 -22.28 -3.80 -0.52
N ALA A 57 -21.05 -3.86 -0.02
CA ALA A 57 -19.95 -3.02 -0.46
C ALA A 57 -18.67 -3.86 -0.47
N VAL A 58 -17.93 -3.86 -1.57
CA VAL A 58 -16.75 -4.71 -1.74
C VAL A 58 -15.57 -3.85 -2.13
N HIS A 59 -14.44 -4.05 -1.45
CA HIS A 59 -13.17 -3.44 -1.80
C HIS A 59 -12.20 -4.50 -2.33
N LYS A 60 -11.83 -4.37 -3.60
CA LYS A 60 -10.84 -5.23 -4.26
C LYS A 60 -9.61 -4.40 -4.63
N ALA A 61 -8.44 -4.90 -4.24
CA ALA A 61 -7.15 -4.28 -4.52
C ALA A 61 -6.19 -5.32 -5.09
N VAL A 62 -5.34 -4.91 -6.03
CA VAL A 62 -4.27 -5.72 -6.61
C VAL A 62 -3.01 -4.88 -6.63
N LEU A 63 -1.90 -5.45 -6.19
CA LEU A 63 -0.59 -4.80 -6.18
C LEU A 63 0.44 -5.75 -6.78
N ASN A 64 1.14 -5.26 -7.80
CA ASN A 64 2.28 -5.93 -8.40
C ASN A 64 3.51 -5.03 -8.27
N ILE A 65 4.59 -5.58 -7.72
CA ILE A 65 5.90 -4.94 -7.63
C ILE A 65 6.88 -5.80 -8.42
N ASP A 66 7.47 -5.22 -9.45
CA ASP A 66 8.52 -5.83 -10.24
C ASP A 66 9.62 -4.80 -10.57
N GLU A 67 10.70 -5.28 -11.19
CA GLU A 67 11.86 -4.45 -11.58
C GLU A 67 11.56 -3.55 -12.80
N LYS A 68 10.47 -3.84 -13.53
CA LYS A 68 10.12 -3.16 -14.78
C LYS A 68 9.20 -1.97 -14.54
N GLY A 69 8.54 -1.90 -13.39
CA GLY A 69 7.62 -0.82 -13.00
C GLY A 69 8.28 0.52 -12.68
N THR A 70 9.60 0.64 -12.82
CA THR A 70 10.31 1.91 -12.72
C THR A 70 11.18 2.06 -13.95
N GLU A 71 10.79 2.92 -14.90
CA GLU A 71 11.73 3.57 -15.81
C GLU A 71 12.64 4.49 -14.97
N ALA A 72 13.49 3.90 -14.14
CA ALA A 72 14.63 4.57 -13.56
C ALA A 72 15.66 4.65 -14.67
N SER A 73 15.45 5.60 -15.58
CA SER A 73 16.51 6.16 -16.39
C SER A 73 17.69 6.37 -15.44
N GLY A 74 18.75 5.59 -15.67
CA GLY A 74 19.98 5.67 -14.91
C GLY A 74 20.54 7.07 -15.04
N ALA A 75 20.21 7.94 -14.10
CA ALA A 75 21.10 9.01 -13.74
C ALA A 75 22.28 8.32 -13.08
N THR A 76 23.30 8.02 -13.89
CA THR A 76 24.61 7.59 -13.44
C THR A 76 25.18 8.71 -12.57
N ALA A 77 24.71 8.78 -11.32
CA ALA A 77 25.40 9.53 -10.29
C ALA A 77 26.75 8.82 -10.16
N VAL A 78 27.83 9.57 -10.33
CA VAL A 78 29.20 9.09 -10.13
C VAL A 78 29.24 8.40 -8.77
N GLU A 79 29.20 7.06 -8.77
CA GLU A 79 29.25 6.27 -7.55
C GLU A 79 30.66 6.43 -7.01
N ALA A 80 30.81 7.26 -5.98
CA ALA A 80 32.03 7.31 -5.22
C ALA A 80 32.31 5.88 -4.74
N ILE A 81 33.45 5.32 -5.11
CA ILE A 81 33.84 3.96 -4.74
C ILE A 81 33.82 3.91 -3.20
N PRO A 82 32.91 3.15 -2.58
CA PRO A 82 32.83 3.11 -1.14
C PRO A 82 34.12 2.47 -0.62
N MET A 83 34.79 3.15 0.31
CA MET A 83 36.00 2.63 0.98
C MET A 83 35.70 1.46 1.93
N SER A 84 34.42 1.09 2.06
CA SER A 84 33.92 0.02 2.93
C SER A 84 32.91 -0.85 2.17
N ILE A 85 32.81 -2.12 2.55
CA ILE A 85 31.79 -3.04 2.01
C ILE A 85 30.39 -2.50 2.37
N PRO A 86 29.50 -2.25 1.39
CA PRO A 86 28.14 -1.79 1.65
C PRO A 86 27.35 -2.82 2.48
N PRO A 87 26.51 -2.39 3.44
CA PRO A 87 25.62 -3.29 4.13
C PRO A 87 24.63 -3.97 3.16
N VAL A 88 24.30 -5.22 3.47
CA VAL A 88 23.30 -6.00 2.74
C VAL A 88 21.97 -5.89 3.45
N ILE A 89 20.91 -5.53 2.72
CA ILE A 89 19.53 -5.49 3.23
C ILE A 89 18.69 -6.43 2.37
N GLU A 90 18.12 -7.45 3.01
CA GLU A 90 17.27 -8.43 2.36
C GLU A 90 15.86 -8.43 2.96
N PHE A 91 14.86 -8.33 2.08
CA PHE A 91 13.46 -8.49 2.42
C PHE A 91 13.04 -9.97 2.30
N ASN A 92 13.72 -10.83 3.08
CA ASN A 92 13.59 -12.30 3.03
C ASN A 92 12.74 -12.89 4.18
N ARG A 93 12.04 -12.05 4.94
CA ARG A 93 11.16 -12.40 6.08
C ARG A 93 9.91 -11.50 6.07
N PRO A 94 8.86 -11.79 6.89
CA PRO A 94 7.65 -10.99 6.88
C PRO A 94 7.91 -9.48 7.04
N PHE A 95 7.24 -8.66 6.21
CA PHE A 95 7.37 -7.21 6.25
C PHE A 95 6.04 -6.51 5.98
N LEU A 96 5.95 -5.25 6.41
CA LEU A 96 4.86 -4.34 6.07
C LEU A 96 5.25 -3.47 4.88
N LEU A 97 4.28 -3.17 4.04
CA LEU A 97 4.42 -2.31 2.88
C LEU A 97 3.38 -1.21 2.96
N PHE A 98 3.81 0.03 2.74
CA PHE A 98 2.94 1.18 2.63
C PHE A 98 3.29 1.98 1.38
N ILE A 99 2.27 2.43 0.65
CA ILE A 99 2.42 3.33 -0.49
C ILE A 99 1.67 4.61 -0.15
N PHE A 100 2.37 5.74 -0.20
CA PHE A 100 1.82 7.05 0.15
C PHE A 100 1.83 8.00 -1.05
N GLU A 101 0.82 8.86 -1.13
CA GLU A 101 0.83 10.01 -2.03
C GLU A 101 1.67 11.14 -1.41
N ARG A 102 2.63 11.70 -2.15
CA ARG A 102 3.67 12.58 -1.57
C ARG A 102 3.17 13.96 -1.17
N LYS A 103 2.11 14.49 -1.78
CA LYS A 103 1.61 15.85 -1.49
C LYS A 103 0.72 15.89 -0.25
N THR A 104 -0.16 14.90 -0.12
CA THR A 104 -1.18 14.78 0.93
C THR A 104 -0.74 13.87 2.06
N TRP A 105 0.32 13.08 1.85
CA TRP A 105 0.74 11.99 2.75
C TRP A 105 -0.37 10.94 2.98
N GLY A 106 -1.37 10.90 2.10
CA GLY A 106 -2.44 9.91 2.14
C GLY A 106 -1.91 8.50 1.87
N THR A 107 -2.39 7.53 2.65
CA THR A 107 -2.06 6.11 2.42
C THR A 107 -2.90 5.58 1.26
N LEU A 108 -2.23 5.18 0.19
CA LEU A 108 -2.85 4.56 -0.98
C LEU A 108 -2.97 3.04 -0.81
N PHE A 109 -1.94 2.42 -0.24
CA PHE A 109 -1.91 0.99 0.06
C PHE A 109 -1.26 0.76 1.42
N ALA A 110 -1.81 -0.19 2.16
CA ALA A 110 -1.20 -0.79 3.35
C ALA A 110 -1.33 -2.31 3.22
N GLY A 111 -0.22 -3.01 3.34
CA GLY A 111 -0.16 -4.45 3.13
C GLY A 111 0.88 -5.12 4.01
N LYS A 112 0.73 -6.43 4.16
CA LYS A 112 1.68 -7.30 4.87
C LYS A 112 2.05 -8.46 3.96
N VAL A 113 3.35 -8.60 3.69
CA VAL A 113 3.91 -9.75 2.97
C VAL A 113 4.41 -10.74 4.01
N MET A 114 3.77 -11.91 4.10
CA MET A 114 4.13 -12.93 5.10
C MET A 114 5.15 -13.94 4.58
N ASN A 115 5.11 -14.27 3.29
CA ASN A 115 6.06 -15.19 2.67
C ASN A 115 6.67 -14.53 1.41
N PRO A 116 7.80 -13.82 1.55
CA PRO A 116 8.45 -13.15 0.42
C PRO A 116 9.19 -14.10 -0.53
N ASN A 117 9.36 -15.37 -0.15
CA ASN A 117 10.03 -16.40 -0.96
C ASN A 117 9.01 -17.34 -1.65
N GLY A 118 7.72 -17.16 -1.38
CA GLY A 118 6.65 -17.98 -1.92
C GLY A 118 6.25 -17.50 -3.31
N ASN A 119 6.97 -17.98 -4.33
CA ASN A 119 6.39 -18.16 -5.66
C ASN A 119 5.61 -19.47 -5.71
#